data_AF-A0A940Y806-F1
#
_entry.id   AF-A0A940Y806-F1
#
_cell.length_a   1.000
_cell.length_b   1.000
_cell.length_c   1.000
_cell.angle_alpha   90.00
_cell.angle_beta   90.00
_cell.angle_gamma   90.00
#
_symmetry.space_group_name_H-M   'P 1'
#
loop_
_entity.id
_entity.type
_entity.pdbx_description
1 polymer ?
#
loop_
_entity_poly.entity_id
_entity_poly.type
_entity_poly.pdbx_seq_one_letter_code
_entity_poly.pdbx_strand_id
1 'polypeptide(L)'
;MVDAFQRLPGGRRTPPGLERRILRLLPKVLFHGSLLLLVPSLLVRLVGEDASAASHLTDQVDFWVLALLFLHWNAVLTVAIGAFIVMVMKGPAYVADPYPMDRRAADGPDHPPH
;
A
#
# COMPACT_ATOMS: atom_id res chain seq x y z
N MET A 1 -11.49 -28.26 4.18
CA MET A 1 -11.16 -26.82 4.22
C MET A 1 -9.69 -26.72 4.56
N VAL A 2 -8.87 -26.21 3.64
CA VAL A 2 -7.42 -26.09 3.85
C VAL A 2 -7.19 -24.87 4.73
N ASP A 3 -6.88 -25.08 6.01
CA ASP A 3 -6.37 -24.03 6.89
C ASP A 3 -4.94 -23.68 6.44
N ALA A 4 -4.82 -22.79 5.45
CA ALA A 4 -3.54 -22.41 4.84
C ALA A 4 -2.60 -21.63 5.78
N PHE A 5 -2.97 -21.44 7.05
CA PHE A 5 -2.36 -20.46 7.94
C PHE A 5 -2.45 -20.91 9.40
N GLN A 6 -1.70 -21.95 9.77
CA GLN A 6 -1.53 -22.37 11.16
C GLN A 6 -0.80 -21.28 11.96
N ARG A 7 -1.52 -20.68 12.92
CA ARG A 7 -0.97 -19.66 13.82
C ARG A 7 -0.33 -20.34 15.03
N LEU A 8 0.82 -19.84 15.47
CA LEU A 8 1.50 -20.34 16.67
C LEU A 8 0.59 -20.16 17.92
N PRO A 9 0.21 -21.24 18.63
CA PRO A 9 -0.48 -21.10 19.90
C PRO A 9 0.45 -20.41 20.90
N GLY A 10 0.02 -19.26 21.43
CA GLY A 10 0.82 -18.43 22.35
C GLY A 10 1.64 -17.31 21.70
N GLY A 11 1.55 -17.09 20.38
CA GLY A 11 2.23 -15.98 19.71
C GLY A 11 1.80 -14.61 20.25
N ARG A 12 2.77 -13.77 20.65
CA ARG A 12 2.51 -12.37 21.07
C ARG A 12 1.84 -11.61 19.92
N ARG A 13 0.62 -11.12 20.14
CA ARG A 13 -0.04 -10.20 19.22
C ARG A 13 0.62 -8.83 19.33
N THR A 14 1.29 -8.39 18.28
CA THR A 14 1.75 -7.01 18.14
C THR A 14 0.52 -6.11 17.99
N PRO A 15 0.38 -5.04 18.79
CA PRO A 15 -0.77 -4.15 18.70
C PRO A 15 -0.88 -3.53 17.30
N PRO A 16 -2.11 -3.30 16.79
CA PRO A 16 -2.32 -2.80 15.43
C PRO A 16 -1.66 -1.43 15.24
N GLY A 17 -0.67 -1.35 14.35
CA GLY A 17 0.07 -0.12 14.04
C GLY A 17 -0.62 0.79 13.02
N LEU A 18 0.07 1.88 12.66
CA LEU A 18 -0.36 2.89 11.67
C LEU A 18 -0.68 2.30 10.29
N GLU A 19 -0.07 1.18 9.92
CA GLU A 19 -0.23 0.50 8.62
C GLU A 19 -1.68 0.11 8.34
N ARG A 20 -2.37 -0.47 9.32
CA ARG A 20 -3.79 -0.84 9.19
C ARG A 20 -4.70 0.37 9.07
N ARG A 21 -4.26 1.53 9.57
CA ARG A 21 -5.00 2.79 9.42
C ARG A 21 -4.76 3.35 8.02
N ILE A 22 -3.52 3.34 7.55
CA ILE A 22 -3.15 3.75 6.18
C ILE A 22 -3.91 2.91 5.16
N LEU A 23 -3.88 1.57 5.25
CA LEU A 23 -4.59 0.67 4.33
C LEU A 23 -6.11 0.88 4.32
N ARG A 24 -6.72 1.28 5.45
CA ARG A 24 -8.16 1.59 5.52
C ARG A 24 -8.52 2.96 4.97
N LEU A 25 -7.59 3.91 5.03
CA LEU A 25 -7.78 5.27 4.49
C LEU A 25 -7.45 5.34 3.00
N LEU A 26 -6.64 4.41 2.50
CA LEU A 26 -6.17 4.37 1.13
C LEU A 26 -7.28 4.38 0.06
N PRO A 27 -8.37 3.60 0.18
CA PRO A 27 -9.47 3.66 -0.77
C PRO A 27 -10.16 5.03 -0.76
N LYS A 28 -10.29 5.65 0.43
CA LYS A 28 -10.90 6.97 0.56
C LYS A 28 -10.02 8.06 -0.06
N VAL A 29 -8.71 8.00 0.16
CA VAL A 29 -7.75 8.95 -0.42
C VAL A 29 -7.70 8.80 -1.95
N LEU A 30 -7.77 7.57 -2.47
CA LEU A 30 -7.84 7.34 -3.91
C LEU A 30 -9.08 8.02 -4.50
N PHE A 31 -10.26 7.78 -3.93
CA PHE A 31 -11.52 8.37 -4.38
C PHE A 31 -11.53 9.90 -4.26
N HIS A 32 -11.28 10.43 -3.05
CA HIS A 32 -11.35 11.87 -2.81
C HIS A 32 -10.26 12.63 -3.57
N GLY A 33 -9.04 12.09 -3.66
CA GLY A 33 -7.96 12.72 -4.42
C GLY A 33 -8.23 12.75 -5.92
N SER A 34 -8.76 11.65 -6.48
CA SER A 34 -9.15 11.61 -7.91
C SER A 34 -10.29 12.58 -8.20
N LEU A 35 -11.28 12.66 -7.31
CA LEU A 35 -12.41 13.58 -7.45
C LEU A 35 -11.93 15.05 -7.39
N LEU A 36 -11.05 15.38 -6.45
CA LEU A 36 -10.47 16.72 -6.32
C LEU A 36 -9.68 17.11 -7.57
N LEU A 37 -8.93 16.17 -8.15
CA LEU A 37 -8.11 16.39 -9.34
C LEU A 37 -8.91 16.65 -10.61
N LEU A 38 -10.17 16.22 -10.67
CA LEU A 38 -11.07 16.48 -11.80
C LEU A 38 -11.73 17.87 -11.74
N VAL A 39 -11.75 18.52 -10.58
CA VAL A 39 -12.37 19.83 -10.38
C VAL A 39 -11.84 20.91 -11.34
N PRO A 40 -10.52 21.05 -11.58
CA PRO A 40 -9.98 22.06 -12.49
C PRO A 40 -10.48 21.88 -13.94
N SER A 41 -10.54 20.65 -14.44
CA SER A 41 -11.06 20.35 -15.79
C SER A 41 -12.55 20.73 -15.89
N LEU A 42 -13.34 20.42 -14.85
CA LEU A 42 -14.76 20.80 -14.80
C LEU A 42 -14.94 22.32 -14.77
N LEU A 43 -14.13 23.04 -14.01
CA LEU A 43 -14.20 24.51 -13.93
C LEU A 43 -13.86 25.19 -15.27
N VAL A 44 -12.83 24.71 -15.96
CA VAL A 44 -12.46 25.26 -17.28
C VAL A 44 -13.60 25.05 -18.29
N ARG A 45 -14.28 23.90 -18.25
CA ARG A 45 -15.43 23.60 -19.11
C ARG A 45 -16.69 24.41 -18.76
N LEU A 46 -16.85 24.83 -17.51
CA LEU A 46 -18.00 25.64 -17.07
C LEU A 46 -17.83 27.15 -17.34
N VAL A 47 -16.59 27.63 -17.48
CA VAL A 47 -16.26 29.06 -17.61
C VAL A 47 -15.86 29.45 -19.05
N GLY A 48 -15.42 28.51 -19.88
CA GLY A 48 -14.96 28.81 -21.25
C GLY A 48 -16.10 29.16 -22.21
N GLU A 49 -16.32 30.45 -22.48
CA GLU A 49 -17.34 30.94 -23.43
C GLU A 49 -16.83 31.14 -24.88
N ASP A 50 -15.52 31.19 -25.12
CA ASP A 50 -14.93 31.51 -26.43
C ASP A 50 -14.25 30.32 -27.12
N ALA A 51 -14.93 29.73 -28.11
CA ALA A 51 -14.58 28.44 -28.73
C ALA A 51 -13.21 28.34 -29.43
N SER A 52 -12.57 29.45 -29.83
CA SER A 52 -11.31 29.42 -30.60
C SER A 52 -10.05 29.60 -29.76
N ALA A 53 -10.09 30.38 -28.68
CA ALA A 53 -8.98 30.56 -27.75
C ALA A 53 -9.06 29.59 -26.55
N ALA A 54 -10.27 29.17 -26.16
CA ALA A 54 -10.47 28.22 -25.07
C ALA A 54 -10.09 26.77 -25.42
N SER A 55 -10.03 26.42 -26.71
CA SER A 55 -9.70 25.05 -27.15
C SER A 55 -8.30 24.62 -26.70
N HIS A 56 -7.27 25.42 -27.01
CA HIS A 56 -5.89 25.15 -26.62
C HIS A 56 -5.69 25.11 -25.10
N LEU A 57 -6.36 26.00 -24.36
CA LEU A 57 -6.28 26.03 -22.90
C LEU A 57 -6.96 24.82 -22.26
N THR A 58 -8.11 24.40 -22.81
CA THR A 58 -8.84 23.21 -22.35
C THR A 58 -8.01 21.95 -22.59
N ASP A 59 -7.42 21.78 -23.78
CA ASP A 59 -6.57 20.63 -24.10
C ASP A 59 -5.35 20.54 -23.18
N GLN A 60 -4.70 21.69 -22.92
CA GLN A 60 -3.55 21.74 -22.02
C GLN A 60 -3.95 21.38 -20.58
N VAL A 61 -5.07 21.92 -20.08
CA VAL A 61 -5.56 21.61 -18.73
C VAL A 61 -5.92 20.14 -18.61
N ASP A 62 -6.61 19.57 -19.60
CA ASP A 62 -6.98 18.16 -19.60
C ASP A 62 -5.74 17.26 -19.61
N PHE A 63 -4.69 17.60 -20.37
CA PHE A 63 -3.41 16.88 -20.33
C PHE A 63 -2.77 16.89 -18.94
N TRP A 64 -2.70 18.06 -18.30
CA TRP A 64 -2.13 18.18 -16.95
C TRP A 64 -2.96 17.45 -15.90
N VAL A 65 -4.29 17.56 -15.96
CA VAL A 65 -5.22 16.85 -15.07
C VAL A 65 -5.02 15.34 -15.22
N LEU A 66 -4.93 14.83 -16.44
CA LEU A 66 -4.70 13.41 -16.69
C LEU A 66 -3.33 12.97 -16.17
N ALA A 67 -2.28 13.77 -16.39
CA ALA A 67 -0.95 13.49 -15.86
C ALA A 67 -0.93 13.44 -14.32
N LEU A 68 -1.57 14.41 -13.65
CA LEU A 68 -1.70 14.44 -12.19
C LEU A 68 -2.55 13.27 -11.66
N LEU A 69 -3.59 12.87 -12.39
CA LEU A 69 -4.43 11.73 -12.03
C LEU A 69 -3.63 10.42 -12.06
N PHE A 70 -2.86 10.20 -13.13
CA PHE A 70 -1.95 9.06 -13.22
C PHE A 70 -0.88 9.11 -12.11
N LEU A 71 -0.30 10.27 -11.84
CA LEU A 71 0.66 10.44 -10.75
C LEU A 71 0.04 10.10 -9.39
N HIS A 72 -1.18 10.57 -9.12
CA HIS A 72 -1.91 10.30 -7.88
C HIS A 72 -2.18 8.80 -7.71
N TRP A 73 -2.67 8.13 -8.75
CA TRP A 73 -2.91 6.68 -8.68
C TRP A 73 -1.64 5.89 -8.43
N ASN A 74 -0.54 6.25 -9.10
CA ASN A 74 0.75 5.61 -8.88
C ASN A 74 1.27 5.86 -7.46
N ALA A 75 1.22 7.09 -6.96
CA ALA A 75 1.64 7.42 -5.60
C ALA A 75 0.81 6.66 -4.55
N VAL A 76 -0.51 6.60 -4.73
CA VAL A 76 -1.42 5.84 -3.85
C VAL A 76 -1.10 4.34 -3.90
N LEU A 77 -0.83 3.79 -5.08
CA LEU A 77 -0.41 2.39 -5.25
C LEU A 77 0.91 2.11 -4.53
N THR A 78 1.92 2.97 -4.68
CA THR A 78 3.22 2.84 -3.98
C THR A 78 3.03 2.83 -2.47
N VAL A 79 2.22 3.74 -1.93
CA VAL A 79 1.90 3.78 -0.49
C VAL A 79 1.15 2.52 -0.05
N ALA A 80 0.25 1.98 -0.90
CA ALA A 80 -0.50 0.76 -0.61
C ALA A 80 0.43 -0.45 -0.49
N ILE A 81 1.34 -0.60 -1.45
CA ILE A 81 2.33 -1.66 -1.46
C ILE A 81 3.22 -1.54 -0.23
N GLY A 82 3.73 -0.34 0.09
CA GLY A 82 4.54 -0.12 1.27
C GLY A 82 3.82 -0.49 2.57
N ALA A 83 2.58 -0.01 2.76
CA ALA A 83 1.79 -0.34 3.95
C ALA A 83 1.42 -1.83 4.04
N PHE A 84 1.17 -2.49 2.90
CA PHE A 84 0.93 -3.93 2.83
C PHE A 84 2.18 -4.73 3.22
N ILE A 85 3.35 -4.35 2.71
CA ILE A 85 4.62 -4.99 3.07
C ILE A 85 4.86 -4.90 4.58
N VAL A 86 4.71 -3.71 5.18
CA VAL A 86 4.92 -3.56 6.63
C VAL A 86 3.89 -4.39 7.42
N MET A 87 2.63 -4.45 6.96
CA MET A 87 1.61 -5.32 7.57
C MET A 87 2.02 -6.79 7.53
N VAL A 88 2.59 -7.26 6.41
CA VAL A 88 3.09 -8.63 6.25
C VAL A 88 4.32 -8.86 7.14
N MET A 89 5.25 -7.91 7.20
CA MET A 89 6.45 -7.99 8.06
C MET A 89 6.09 -8.05 9.55
N LYS A 90 5.04 -7.33 9.97
CA LYS A 90 4.48 -7.41 11.33
C LYS A 90 3.42 -8.50 11.48
N GLY A 91 3.26 -9.35 10.47
CA GLY A 91 2.20 -10.34 10.36
C GLY A 91 2.07 -11.22 11.61
N PRO A 92 0.90 -11.86 11.81
CA PRO A 92 0.70 -12.76 12.93
C PRO A 92 1.80 -13.82 12.93
N ALA A 93 2.22 -14.27 14.12
CA ALA A 93 3.22 -15.32 14.26
C ALA A 93 2.71 -16.60 13.56
N TYR A 94 3.08 -16.75 12.29
CA TYR A 94 2.86 -17.97 11.53
C TYR A 94 3.91 -18.97 11.95
N VAL A 95 3.48 -20.22 12.14
CA VAL A 95 4.40 -21.32 12.41
C VAL A 95 5.35 -21.37 11.22
N ALA A 96 6.62 -21.01 11.44
CA ALA A 96 7.64 -21.30 10.45
C ALA A 96 7.73 -22.82 10.33
N ASP A 97 7.82 -23.34 9.09
CA ASP A 97 8.08 -24.75 8.88
C ASP A 97 9.31 -25.14 9.70
N PRO A 98 9.20 -26.11 10.63
CA PRO A 98 10.34 -26.53 11.42
C PRO A 98 11.36 -27.13 10.45
N TYR A 99 12.44 -26.38 10.19
CA TYR A 99 13.58 -26.93 9.47
C TYR A 99 14.15 -28.06 10.33
N PRO A 100 14.35 -29.28 9.78
CA PRO A 100 14.99 -30.35 10.52
C PRO A 100 16.44 -29.94 10.81
N MET A 101 16.66 -29.41 12.01
CA MET A 101 18.00 -29.11 12.50
C MET A 101 18.65 -30.42 12.94
N ASP A 102 19.73 -30.83 12.27
CA ASP A 102 20.53 -31.95 12.75
C ASP A 102 21.22 -31.54 14.07
N ARG A 103 20.80 -32.12 15.19
CA ARG A 103 21.33 -31.78 16.52
C ARG A 103 22.85 -31.98 16.62
N ARG A 104 23.43 -32.86 15.80
CA ARG A 104 24.89 -33.05 15.75
C ARG A 104 25.66 -31.85 15.22
N ALA A 105 25.03 -31.00 14.41
CA ALA A 105 25.65 -29.77 13.90
C ALA A 105 25.44 -28.57 14.84
N ALA A 106 24.50 -28.66 15.79
CA ALA A 106 24.24 -27.63 16.79
C ALA A 106 25.23 -27.69 17.97
N ASP A 107 25.72 -28.89 18.30
CA ASP A 107 26.83 -29.10 19.24
C ASP A 107 28.18 -28.89 18.53
N GLY A 108 28.49 -27.62 18.19
CA GLY A 108 29.85 -27.24 17.84
C GLY A 108 30.80 -27.43 19.03
N PRO A 109 32.13 -27.54 18.81
CA PRO A 109 33.12 -27.86 19.86
C PRO A 109 33.24 -26.83 21.00
N ASP A 110 32.45 -25.76 21.00
CA ASP A 110 32.54 -24.63 21.92
C ASP A 110 31.47 -24.64 23.03
N HIS A 111 30.75 -25.74 23.25
CA HIS A 111 29.85 -25.86 24.40
C HIS A 111 30.66 -26.25 25.66
N PRO A 112 30.82 -25.36 26.67
CA PRO A 112 31.46 -25.76 27.92
C PRO A 112 30.55 -26.76 28.65
N PRO A 113 31.12 -27.83 29.25
CA PRO A 113 30.34 -28.78 30.03
C PRO A 113 29.81 -28.10 31.30
N HIS A 114 28.50 -28.22 31.52
CA HIS A 114 27.84 -27.98 32.81
C HIS A 114 27.72 -29.27 33.59
#